data_AF-A0A8T0TXC6-F1
#
_entry.id   AF-A0A8T0TXC6-F1
#
_cell.length_a   1.000
_cell.length_b   1.000
_cell.length_c   1.000
_cell.angle_alpha   90.00
_cell.angle_beta   90.00
_cell.angle_gamma   90.00
#
_symmetry.space_group_name_H-M   'P 1'
#
loop_
_entity.id
_entity.type
_entity.pdbx_description
1 polymer ?
#
loop_
_entity_poly.entity_id
_entity_poly.type
_entity_poly.pdbx_seq_one_letter_code
_entity_poly.pdbx_strand_id
1 'polypeptide(L)'
;MDRWREYFDKLFNGESDGPTLELDDSFDDTNRRFVRRIQEVKIGEALKRMKGGKVMGPDGIPIEVWRCLGDRAIIWLTKLFNLIFRSNRMPEEWRRSILVPIFKKQGRCSKLY
;
A
#
# COMPACT_ATOMS: atom_id res chain seq x y z
N MET A 1 -28.87 -0.19 -6.12
CA MET A 1 -27.47 0.05 -5.66
C MET A 1 -27.06 -0.97 -4.59
N ASP A 2 -28.01 -1.61 -3.93
CA ASP A 2 -27.78 -2.48 -2.77
C ASP A 2 -27.11 -3.81 -3.11
N ARG A 3 -27.45 -4.43 -4.25
CA ARG A 3 -26.79 -5.67 -4.71
C ARG A 3 -25.27 -5.56 -4.85
N TRP A 4 -24.74 -4.40 -5.23
CA TRP A 4 -23.30 -4.19 -5.35
C TRP A 4 -22.64 -4.02 -3.99
N ARG A 5 -23.30 -3.29 -3.08
CA ARG A 5 -22.82 -3.13 -1.70
C ARG A 5 -22.79 -4.47 -0.98
N GLU A 6 -23.87 -5.23 -1.03
CA GLU A 6 -24.00 -6.56 -0.43
C GLU A 6 -22.98 -7.56 -0.99
N TYR A 7 -22.70 -7.52 -2.30
CA TYR A 7 -21.69 -8.38 -2.91
C TYR A 7 -20.28 -8.10 -2.37
N PHE A 8 -19.87 -6.83 -2.30
CA PHE A 8 -18.55 -6.47 -1.77
C PHE A 8 -18.45 -6.70 -0.26
N ASP A 9 -19.53 -6.41 0.48
CA ASP A 9 -19.59 -6.65 1.91
C ASP A 9 -19.44 -8.15 2.23
N LYS A 10 -20.16 -9.02 1.50
CA LYS A 10 -19.99 -10.47 1.65
C LYS A 10 -18.62 -10.98 1.18
N LEU A 11 -18.04 -10.38 0.14
CA LEU A 11 -16.73 -10.80 -0.41
C LEU A 11 -15.56 -10.48 0.52
N PHE A 12 -15.60 -9.32 1.21
CA PHE A 12 -14.50 -8.84 2.03
C PHE A 12 -14.72 -9.02 3.55
N ASN A 13 -15.98 -9.07 4.00
CA ASN A 13 -16.34 -9.18 5.41
C ASN A 13 -17.12 -10.47 5.74
N GLY A 14 -17.47 -11.28 4.75
CA GLY A 14 -18.06 -12.61 4.98
C GLY A 14 -17.03 -13.56 5.58
N GLU A 15 -17.48 -14.47 6.45
CA GLU A 15 -16.63 -15.49 7.07
C GLU A 15 -15.89 -16.29 6.00
N SER A 16 -14.59 -16.04 5.91
CA SER A 16 -13.66 -16.87 5.18
C SER A 16 -13.39 -18.11 6.03
N ASP A 17 -14.03 -19.23 5.68
CA ASP A 17 -13.59 -20.59 6.04
C ASP A 17 -12.28 -20.99 5.32
N GLY A 18 -11.47 -20.00 4.94
CA GLY A 18 -10.10 -20.18 4.49
C GLY A 18 -9.20 -20.40 5.70
N PRO A 19 -8.14 -21.22 5.57
CA PRO A 19 -7.22 -21.46 6.67
C PRO A 19 -6.70 -20.09 7.12
N THR A 20 -6.91 -19.79 8.40
CA THR A 20 -6.28 -18.66 9.06
C THR A 20 -4.80 -18.78 8.74
N LEU A 21 -4.26 -17.87 7.92
CA LEU A 21 -2.82 -17.73 7.80
C LEU A 21 -2.38 -17.29 9.20
N GLU A 22 -2.04 -18.27 10.04
CA GLU A 22 -1.25 -18.04 11.23
C GLU A 22 0.06 -17.45 10.71
N LEU A 23 0.10 -16.12 10.68
CA LEU A 23 1.36 -15.42 10.65
C LEU A 23 2.00 -15.79 11.98
N ASP A 24 2.97 -16.69 11.90
CA ASP A 24 3.84 -17.06 13.00
C ASP A 24 4.34 -15.76 13.67
N ASP A 25 3.73 -15.43 14.81
CA ASP A 25 4.07 -14.29 15.66
C ASP A 25 5.38 -14.52 16.43
N SER A 26 6.09 -15.64 16.15
CA SER A 26 7.49 -15.81 16.52
C SER A 26 8.37 -14.87 15.67
N PHE A 27 8.27 -13.58 15.97
CA PHE A 27 9.37 -12.65 15.79
C PHE A 27 10.44 -13.06 16.81
N ASP A 28 11.13 -14.18 16.53
CA ASP A 28 12.29 -14.65 17.26
C ASP A 28 13.21 -13.46 17.52
N ASP A 29 13.58 -13.25 18.79
CA ASP A 29 14.39 -12.11 19.25
C ASP A 29 15.77 -12.07 18.53
N THR A 30 16.16 -13.19 17.92
CA THR A 30 17.32 -13.34 17.02
C THR A 30 17.17 -12.57 15.68
N ASN A 31 15.94 -12.33 15.20
CA ASN A 31 15.64 -11.68 13.92
C ASN A 31 15.79 -10.14 13.98
N ARG A 32 15.98 -9.54 15.15
CA ARG A 32 16.32 -8.10 15.26
C ARG A 32 17.61 -7.71 14.52
N ARG A 33 18.50 -8.67 14.25
CA ARG A 33 19.69 -8.45 13.39
C ARG A 33 19.40 -8.43 11.89
N PHE A 34 18.25 -8.94 11.45
CA PHE A 34 17.98 -9.25 10.04
C PHE A 34 17.03 -8.27 9.33
N VAL A 35 16.45 -7.29 10.02
CA VAL A 35 15.83 -6.15 9.33
C VAL A 35 16.94 -5.27 8.76
N ARG A 36 17.43 -5.67 7.59
CA ARG A 36 18.52 -5.02 6.87
C ARG A 36 18.10 -3.56 6.67
N ARG A 37 18.84 -2.64 7.31
CA ARG A 37 18.60 -1.20 7.25
C ARG A 37 18.29 -0.78 5.82
N ILE A 38 17.19 -0.04 5.64
CA ILE A 38 16.86 0.53 4.34
C ILE A 38 17.92 1.57 4.02
N GLN A 39 18.54 1.42 2.86
CA GLN A 39 19.55 2.34 2.35
C GLN A 39 18.90 3.41 1.48
N GLU A 40 19.50 4.60 1.48
CA GLU A 40 19.05 5.74 0.66
C GLU A 40 19.01 5.40 -0.83
N VAL A 41 19.96 4.59 -1.33
CA VAL A 41 19.97 4.12 -2.72
C VAL A 41 18.67 3.39 -3.10
N LYS A 42 18.14 2.54 -2.21
CA LYS A 42 16.89 1.82 -2.44
C LYS A 42 15.70 2.78 -2.50
N ILE A 43 15.68 3.80 -1.65
CA ILE A 43 14.63 4.82 -1.66
C ILE A 43 14.71 5.67 -2.93
N GLY A 44 15.92 6.08 -3.33
CA GLY A 44 16.13 6.81 -4.58
C GLY A 44 15.68 6.02 -5.81
N GLU A 45 16.00 4.73 -5.88
CA GLU A 45 15.53 3.84 -6.95
C GLU A 45 14.01 3.66 -6.93
N ALA A 46 13.40 3.50 -5.74
CA ALA A 46 11.96 3.39 -5.61
C ALA A 46 11.26 4.65 -6.12
N LEU A 47 11.70 5.83 -5.68
CA LEU A 47 11.14 7.12 -6.14
C LEU A 47 11.27 7.31 -7.65
N LYS A 48 12.38 6.87 -8.26
CA LYS A 48 12.56 6.90 -9.72
C LYS A 48 11.59 5.97 -10.46
N ARG A 49 11.25 4.81 -9.87
CA ARG A 49 10.35 3.81 -10.45
C ARG A 49 8.88 4.15 -10.30
N MET A 50 8.52 5.04 -9.37
CA MET A 50 7.12 5.41 -9.14
C MET A 50 6.57 6.24 -10.30
N LYS A 51 5.41 5.83 -10.82
CA LYS A 51 4.74 6.51 -11.93
C LYS A 51 4.01 7.76 -11.42
N GLY A 52 4.22 8.88 -12.09
CA GLY A 52 3.44 10.10 -11.88
C GLY A 52 2.01 10.00 -12.42
N GLY A 53 1.19 11.02 -12.13
CA GLY A 53 -0.20 11.09 -12.58
C GLY A 53 -1.10 10.02 -11.95
N LYS A 54 -0.69 9.48 -10.80
CA LYS A 54 -1.51 8.58 -9.99
C LYS A 54 -2.47 9.40 -9.13
N VAL A 55 -3.63 8.80 -8.85
CA VAL A 55 -4.60 9.39 -7.92
C VAL A 55 -3.92 9.57 -6.58
N MET A 56 -4.07 10.77 -6.03
CA MET A 56 -3.57 11.14 -4.71
C MET A 56 -4.20 10.26 -3.64
N GLY A 57 -3.39 9.86 -2.66
CA GLY A 57 -3.92 9.15 -1.50
C GLY A 57 -4.87 10.02 -0.67
N PRO A 58 -5.54 9.45 0.34
CA PRO A 58 -6.33 10.22 1.29
C PRO A 58 -5.50 11.22 2.10
N ASP A 59 -4.17 11.10 2.07
CA ASP A 59 -3.20 12.02 2.68
C ASP A 59 -3.05 13.35 1.92
N GLY A 60 -3.55 13.44 0.69
CA GLY A 60 -3.43 14.66 -0.10
C GLY A 60 -2.01 14.89 -0.66
N ILE A 61 -1.14 13.88 -0.67
CA ILE A 61 0.27 14.03 -1.08
C ILE A 61 0.51 13.31 -2.40
N PRO A 62 0.69 14.03 -3.52
CA PRO A 62 1.02 13.40 -4.80
C PRO A 62 2.50 12.99 -4.85
N ILE A 63 2.82 11.98 -5.67
CA ILE A 63 4.18 11.44 -5.78
C ILE A 63 5.20 12.47 -6.28
N GLU A 64 4.73 13.44 -7.03
CA GLU A 64 5.48 14.57 -7.58
C GLU A 64 6.14 15.39 -6.46
N VAL A 65 5.52 15.51 -5.27
CA VAL A 65 6.10 16.21 -4.12
C VAL A 65 7.41 15.56 -3.70
N TRP A 66 7.43 14.22 -3.58
CA TRP A 66 8.63 13.48 -3.20
C TRP A 66 9.73 13.57 -4.26
N ARG A 67 9.35 13.65 -5.55
CA ARG A 67 10.31 13.86 -6.65
C ARG A 67 10.89 15.28 -6.63
N CYS A 68 10.07 16.30 -6.38
CA CYS A 68 10.51 17.70 -6.29
C CYS A 68 11.42 17.95 -5.09
N LEU A 69 11.20 17.25 -3.97
CA LEU A 69 12.03 17.36 -2.78
C LEU A 69 13.44 16.74 -2.96
N GLY A 70 13.61 15.84 -3.93
CA GLY A 70 14.91 15.25 -4.29
C GLY A 70 15.58 14.55 -3.11
N ASP A 71 16.86 14.82 -2.90
CA ASP A 71 17.67 14.18 -1.86
C ASP A 71 17.12 14.37 -0.45
N ARG A 72 16.43 15.49 -0.18
CA ARG A 72 15.77 15.73 1.11
C ARG A 72 14.67 14.70 1.37
N ALA A 73 13.88 14.35 0.36
CA ALA A 73 12.90 13.29 0.48
C ALA A 73 13.56 11.93 0.72
N ILE A 74 14.67 11.65 0.04
CA ILE A 74 15.41 10.38 0.21
C ILE A 74 15.89 10.23 1.66
N ILE A 75 16.54 11.25 2.21
CA ILE A 75 17.04 11.23 3.60
C ILE A 75 15.88 11.08 4.59
N TRP A 76 14.82 11.86 4.40
CA TRP A 76 13.67 11.86 5.31
C TRP A 76 12.91 10.52 5.29
N LEU A 77 12.58 10.01 4.10
CA LEU A 77 11.90 8.72 3.92
C LEU A 77 12.75 7.56 4.46
N THR A 78 14.06 7.59 4.22
CA THR A 78 14.96 6.56 4.77
C THR A 78 14.93 6.55 6.29
N LYS A 79 14.95 7.72 6.95
CA LYS A 79 14.82 7.81 8.41
C LYS A 79 13.45 7.31 8.88
N LEU A 80 12.38 7.73 8.23
CA LEU A 80 11.01 7.33 8.56
C LEU A 80 10.83 5.81 8.49
N PHE A 81 11.17 5.19 7.36
CA PHE A 81 10.98 3.75 7.21
C PHE A 81 11.84 2.97 8.20
N ASN A 82 13.11 3.35 8.39
CA ASN A 82 13.95 2.69 9.39
C ASN A 82 13.40 2.87 10.82
N LEU A 83 12.75 3.99 11.14
CA LEU A 83 12.09 4.18 12.44
C LEU A 83 10.88 3.24 12.60
N ILE A 84 10.04 3.12 11.58
CA ILE A 84 8.89 2.19 11.56
C ILE A 84 9.37 0.75 11.74
N PHE A 85 10.38 0.34 10.98
CA PHE A 85 10.96 -1.00 11.06
C PHE A 85 11.61 -1.29 12.42
N ARG A 86 12.32 -0.33 13.02
CA ARG A 86 12.95 -0.50 14.34
C ARG A 86 11.95 -0.54 15.49
N SER A 87 10.92 0.29 15.41
CA SER A 87 9.89 0.35 16.44
C SER A 87 8.88 -0.80 16.33
N ASN A 88 8.88 -1.53 15.21
CA ASN A 88 7.87 -2.52 14.85
C ASN A 88 6.43 -1.98 14.98
N ARG A 89 6.25 -0.68 14.71
CA ARG A 89 4.97 0.03 14.82
C ARG A 89 4.60 0.64 13.50
N MET A 90 3.62 0.04 12.84
CA MET A 90 3.01 0.60 11.63
C MET A 90 2.10 1.79 12.01
N PRO A 91 2.06 2.88 11.23
CA PRO A 91 1.02 3.90 11.35
C PRO A 91 -0.37 3.28 11.16
N GLU A 92 -1.37 3.74 11.92
CA GLU A 92 -2.73 3.21 11.82
C GLU A 92 -3.36 3.49 10.46
N GLU A 93 -3.06 4.67 9.92
CA GLU A 93 -3.48 5.11 8.60
C GLU A 93 -3.01 4.16 7.50
N TRP A 94 -1.82 3.56 7.66
CA TRP A 94 -1.27 2.60 6.69
C TRP A 94 -1.87 1.20 6.83
N ARG A 95 -2.53 0.90 7.97
CA ARG A 95 -3.29 -0.33 8.17
C ARG A 95 -4.71 -0.25 7.60
N ARG A 96 -5.17 0.94 7.23
CA ARG A 96 -6.53 1.16 6.71
C ARG A 96 -6.55 1.08 5.19
N SER A 97 -7.44 0.26 4.64
CA SER A 97 -7.73 0.20 3.20
C SER A 97 -9.03 0.93 2.90
N ILE A 98 -9.03 1.82 1.90
CA ILE A 98 -10.24 2.48 1.40
C ILE A 98 -10.57 1.87 0.03
N LEU A 99 -11.65 1.11 -0.04
CA LEU A 99 -12.14 0.51 -1.28
C LEU A 99 -13.13 1.46 -1.96
N VAL A 100 -12.72 2.01 -3.11
CA VAL A 100 -13.60 2.82 -3.97
C VAL A 100 -13.93 2.00 -5.23
N PRO A 101 -15.15 1.45 -5.36
CA PRO A 101 -15.52 0.70 -6.56
C PRO A 101 -15.60 1.64 -7.77
N ILE A 102 -14.84 1.33 -8.82
CA ILE A 102 -14.87 2.05 -10.10
C ILE A 102 -15.67 1.24 -11.10
N PHE A 103 -16.80 1.78 -11.56
CA PHE A 103 -17.60 1.14 -12.59
C PHE A 103 -16.90 1.20 -13.95
N LYS A 104 -16.50 0.04 -14.48
CA LYS A 104 -15.99 -0.08 -15.85
C LYS A 104 -17.17 -0.23 -16.80
N LYS A 105 -17.42 0.78 -17.65
CA LYS A 105 -18.42 0.67 -18.72
C LYS A 105 -17.97 -0.43 -19.70
N GLN A 106 -18.79 -1.46 -19.88
CA GLN A 106 -18.56 -2.46 -20.91
C GLN A 106 -18.64 -1.79 -22.28
N GLY A 107 -17.62 -2.00 -23.12
CA GLY A 107 -17.64 -1.55 -24.52
C GLY A 107 -18.83 -2.19 -25.22
N ARG A 108 -19.50 -1.43 -26.11
CA ARG A 108 -20.56 -1.99 -26.94
C ARG A 108 -19.97 -3.14 -27.76
N CYS A 109 -20.38 -4.37 -27.48
CA CYS A 109 -20.25 -5.45 -28.45
C CYS A 109 -21.15 -5.08 -29.64
N SER A 110 -20.58 -4.48 -30.67
CA SER A 110 -21.20 -4.48 -31.99
C SER A 110 -21.24 -5.92 -32.47
N LYS A 111 -22.35 -6.62 -32.22
CA LYS A 111 -22.72 -7.78 -33.02
C LYS A 111 -23.02 -7.25 -34.41
N LEU A 112 -22.07 -7.41 -35.32
CA LEU A 112 -22.32 -7.33 -36.75
C LEU A 112 -23.19 -8.54 -37.10
N TYR A 113 -24.42 -8.29 -37.54
CA TYR A 113 -25.22 -9.19 -38.37
C TYR A 113 -25.45 -8.48 -39.69
#